data_AF-A0A9E3J766-F1
#
_entry.id   AF-A0A9E3J766-F1
#
_cell.length_a   1.000
_cell.length_b   1.000
_cell.length_c   1.000
_cell.angle_alpha   90.00
_cell.angle_beta   90.00
_cell.angle_gamma   90.00
#
_symmetry.space_group_name_H-M   'P 1'
#
loop_
_entity.id
_entity.type
_entity.pdbx_description
1 polymer ?
#
loop_
_entity_poly.entity_id
_entity_poly.type
_entity_poly.pdbx_seq_one_letter_code
_entity_poly.pdbx_strand_id
1 'polypeptide(L)'
;MSTTATMENPPTTDQSVFSVDGLWKVFGPKADRVPEDAELSALDPADLRAQTGCTAAVRNVSFDVRKGEVFVVMGLSGSGKSTLVRCLTRLIEPTAGTICIDGEDVRAMDKSRLRELRRHRAAMVFQHFGLLPHRTVLDNVAYGLEIQGMGKAERRARAAEVVTKVGLEGMEQRKPSQLSGGQQQRVGLARALAVDPQVLLFDEPFSALDPLIRRDMQEEVVRLHREEGRTMVFITHDLSEALKLGDRIALMRDGKVVQLGTPEEIVGSPADGYVREFVRDVPREQVMTVRRAMKPGDCAGPTHPGALAPDSVVADAIKVVAGSGRPACVVENGRCLGVVDHERLLGVVAGTELGRGVAGTELRKEAV
;
A
#
# COMPACT_ATOMS: atom_id res chain seq x y z
N MET A 1 32.45 -7.05 31.92
CA MET A 1 31.06 -6.88 32.40
C MET A 1 30.32 -6.17 31.28
N SER A 2 29.64 -6.94 30.45
CA SER A 2 29.03 -6.50 29.21
C SER A 2 27.54 -6.37 29.44
N THR A 3 27.00 -5.17 29.26
CA THR A 3 25.58 -4.86 29.44
C THR A 3 24.86 -5.19 28.14
N THR A 4 24.18 -6.33 28.11
CA THR A 4 23.27 -6.75 27.03
C THR A 4 22.05 -5.83 27.05
N ALA A 5 21.93 -4.96 26.06
CA ALA A 5 20.72 -4.21 25.79
C ALA A 5 19.70 -5.17 25.14
N THR A 6 18.73 -5.60 25.93
CA THR A 6 17.52 -6.29 25.49
C THR A 6 16.76 -5.38 24.53
N MET A 7 16.61 -5.81 23.28
CA MET A 7 15.70 -5.18 22.32
C MET A 7 14.26 -5.39 22.81
N GLU A 8 13.57 -4.28 23.09
CA GLU A 8 12.13 -4.28 23.34
C GLU A 8 11.40 -4.69 22.05
N ASN A 9 10.64 -5.78 22.12
CA ASN A 9 9.64 -6.11 21.11
C ASN A 9 8.59 -4.99 21.02
N PRO A 10 8.17 -4.57 19.82
CA PRO A 10 7.05 -3.65 19.69
C PRO A 10 5.75 -4.35 20.13
N PRO A 11 4.74 -3.57 20.57
CA PRO A 11 3.53 -4.12 21.15
C PRO A 11 2.75 -4.89 20.09
N THR A 12 2.31 -6.10 20.44
CA THR A 12 1.30 -6.86 19.72
C THR A 12 -0.01 -6.06 19.75
N THR A 13 -0.23 -5.23 18.72
CA THR A 13 -1.48 -4.50 18.54
C THR A 13 -2.57 -5.44 18.04
N ASP A 14 -3.63 -5.58 18.84
CA ASP A 14 -4.90 -6.30 18.65
C ASP A 14 -5.73 -5.89 17.40
N GLN A 15 -5.08 -5.29 16.39
CA GLN A 15 -5.69 -4.67 15.21
C GLN A 15 -5.00 -5.02 13.88
N SER A 16 -3.89 -5.76 13.89
CA SER A 16 -3.21 -6.17 12.65
C SER A 16 -3.82 -7.44 12.06
N VAL A 17 -4.25 -7.38 10.80
CA VAL A 17 -4.70 -8.57 10.05
C VAL A 17 -3.52 -9.40 9.58
N PHE A 18 -2.44 -8.77 9.10
CA PHE A 18 -1.17 -9.45 8.86
C PHE A 18 -0.10 -8.93 9.83
N SER A 19 0.69 -9.84 10.36
CA SER A 19 1.94 -9.53 11.06
C SER A 19 3.05 -10.38 10.45
N VAL A 20 4.07 -9.72 9.95
CA VAL A 20 5.23 -10.33 9.29
C VAL A 20 6.46 -9.95 10.08
N ASP A 21 7.25 -10.96 10.47
CA ASP A 21 8.48 -10.73 11.22
C ASP A 21 9.66 -11.53 10.66
N GLY A 22 10.75 -10.81 10.36
CA GLY A 22 12.01 -11.38 9.91
C GLY A 22 11.88 -12.25 8.66
N LEU A 23 10.97 -11.91 7.74
CA LEU A 23 10.62 -12.78 6.62
C LEU A 23 11.76 -12.87 5.61
N TRP A 24 12.10 -14.10 5.22
CA TRP A 24 13.04 -14.39 4.15
C TRP A 24 12.40 -15.28 3.09
N LYS A 25 12.75 -14.99 1.83
CA LYS A 25 12.59 -15.92 0.73
C LYS A 25 13.83 -15.93 -0.14
N VAL A 26 14.51 -17.08 -0.14
CA VAL A 26 15.70 -17.34 -0.93
C VAL A 26 15.41 -18.44 -1.94
N PHE A 27 15.80 -18.22 -3.19
CA PHE A 27 15.76 -19.21 -4.27
C PHE A 27 17.17 -19.69 -4.57
N GLY A 28 17.34 -20.98 -4.86
CA GLY A 28 18.64 -21.55 -5.21
C GLY A 28 19.02 -22.74 -4.34
N PRO A 29 20.21 -23.32 -4.56
CA PRO A 29 20.69 -24.47 -3.82
C PRO A 29 21.02 -24.11 -2.36
N LYS A 30 20.60 -24.95 -1.40
CA LYS A 30 20.87 -24.75 0.04
C LYS A 30 20.42 -23.37 0.55
N ALA A 31 19.30 -22.87 0.02
CA ALA A 31 18.72 -21.56 0.30
C ALA A 31 18.55 -21.28 1.80
N ASP A 32 18.27 -22.30 2.62
CA ASP A 32 18.04 -22.19 4.06
C ASP A 32 19.27 -21.71 4.84
N ARG A 33 20.48 -21.87 4.29
CA ARG A 33 21.72 -21.40 4.93
C ARG A 33 21.90 -19.89 4.88
N VAL A 34 21.29 -19.22 3.89
CA VAL A 34 21.53 -17.79 3.67
C VAL A 34 21.01 -16.94 4.83
N PRO A 35 19.80 -17.17 5.39
CA PRO A 35 19.35 -16.45 6.59
C PRO A 35 20.08 -16.84 7.88
N GLU A 36 20.64 -18.06 7.96
CA GLU A 36 21.33 -18.57 9.15
C GLU A 36 22.77 -18.07 9.27
N ASP A 37 23.39 -17.70 8.14
CA ASP A 37 24.78 -17.27 8.04
C ASP A 37 24.87 -15.73 7.99
N ALA A 38 25.54 -15.16 9.00
CA ALA A 38 25.70 -13.71 9.13
C ALA A 38 26.50 -13.08 7.98
N GLU A 39 27.48 -13.81 7.42
CA GLU A 39 28.27 -13.31 6.29
C GLU A 39 27.42 -13.31 5.03
N LEU A 40 26.74 -14.43 4.73
CA LEU A 40 25.89 -14.55 3.53
C LEU A 40 24.69 -13.60 3.57
N SER A 41 24.06 -13.43 4.74
CA SER A 41 22.88 -12.58 4.90
C SER A 41 23.19 -11.08 4.70
N ALA A 42 24.45 -10.68 4.92
CA ALA A 42 24.92 -9.31 4.76
C ALA A 42 25.32 -8.94 3.31
N LEU A 43 25.67 -9.92 2.47
CA LEU A 43 26.10 -9.71 1.09
C LEU A 43 25.08 -8.95 0.25
N ASP A 44 25.52 -8.14 -0.71
CA ASP A 44 24.59 -7.58 -1.69
C ASP A 44 24.01 -8.69 -2.61
N PRO A 45 22.92 -8.43 -3.36
CA PRO A 45 22.31 -9.46 -4.20
C PRO A 45 23.23 -10.05 -5.27
N ALA A 46 24.17 -9.26 -5.81
CA ALA A 46 25.07 -9.69 -6.88
C ALA A 46 26.15 -10.63 -6.31
N ASP A 47 26.76 -10.24 -5.20
CA ASP A 47 27.77 -11.05 -4.50
C ASP A 47 27.19 -12.34 -3.95
N LEU A 48 26.00 -12.28 -3.34
CA LEU A 48 25.30 -13.47 -2.86
C LEU A 48 25.09 -14.47 -4.00
N ARG A 49 24.63 -13.98 -5.17
CA ARG A 49 24.41 -14.83 -6.34
C ARG A 49 25.70 -15.39 -6.90
N ALA A 50 26.77 -14.59 -6.96
CA ALA A 50 28.07 -15.04 -7.45
C ALA A 50 28.68 -16.14 -6.57
N GLN A 51 28.57 -16.00 -5.25
CA GLN A 51 29.17 -16.95 -4.30
C GLN A 51 28.36 -18.24 -4.13
N THR A 52 27.03 -18.14 -4.10
CA THR A 52 26.16 -19.25 -3.69
C THR A 52 25.24 -19.77 -4.80
N GLY A 53 25.08 -19.01 -5.88
CA GLY A 53 24.03 -19.25 -6.88
C GLY A 53 22.61 -18.94 -6.37
N CYS A 54 22.46 -18.42 -5.14
CA CYS A 54 21.17 -18.08 -4.57
C CYS A 54 20.72 -16.67 -4.96
N THR A 55 19.40 -16.45 -4.99
CA THR A 55 18.78 -15.14 -5.14
C THR A 55 17.82 -14.93 -3.97
N ALA A 56 18.16 -14.00 -3.08
CA ALA A 56 17.31 -13.63 -1.95
C ALA A 56 16.28 -12.58 -2.40
N ALA A 57 15.07 -13.03 -2.73
CA ALA A 57 13.99 -12.19 -3.22
C ALA A 57 13.29 -11.40 -2.10
N VAL A 58 13.28 -11.92 -0.87
CA VAL A 58 12.81 -11.21 0.33
C VAL A 58 13.84 -11.41 1.43
N ARG A 59 14.27 -10.32 2.07
CA ARG A 59 15.43 -10.26 2.95
C ARG A 59 15.10 -9.54 4.26
N ASN A 60 14.86 -10.32 5.31
CA ASN A 60 14.58 -9.84 6.67
C ASN A 60 13.50 -8.74 6.70
N VAL A 61 12.35 -9.01 6.09
CA VAL A 61 11.26 -8.03 6.01
C VAL A 61 10.31 -8.21 7.19
N SER A 62 10.07 -7.12 7.93
CA SER A 62 9.07 -7.05 9.00
C SER A 62 8.10 -5.89 8.77
N PHE A 63 6.80 -6.14 8.91
CA PHE A 63 5.74 -5.13 8.89
C PHE A 63 4.41 -5.70 9.40
N ASP A 64 3.48 -4.81 9.71
CA ASP A 64 2.09 -5.10 10.03
C ASP A 64 1.15 -4.49 8.98
N VAL A 65 0.00 -5.13 8.75
CA VAL A 65 -1.12 -4.57 7.97
C VAL A 65 -2.32 -4.48 8.89
N ARG A 66 -2.83 -3.26 9.10
CA ARG A 66 -3.96 -3.02 10.00
C ARG A 66 -5.27 -3.39 9.33
N LYS A 67 -6.28 -3.70 10.15
CA LYS A 67 -7.62 -3.98 9.67
C LYS A 67 -8.22 -2.74 8.98
N GLY A 68 -8.74 -2.93 7.77
CA GLY A 68 -9.33 -1.86 6.98
C GLY A 68 -8.32 -0.87 6.40
N GLU A 69 -7.03 -1.22 6.38
CA GLU A 69 -5.97 -0.42 5.76
C GLU A 69 -5.74 -0.84 4.31
N VAL A 70 -5.42 0.13 3.43
CA VAL A 70 -4.78 -0.12 2.14
C VAL A 70 -3.26 -0.02 2.30
N PHE A 71 -2.61 -1.16 2.41
CA PHE A 71 -1.16 -1.27 2.51
C PHE A 71 -0.53 -1.50 1.15
N VAL A 72 0.29 -0.57 0.68
CA VAL A 72 0.92 -0.64 -0.65
C VAL A 72 2.37 -1.12 -0.53
N VAL A 73 2.70 -2.18 -1.27
CA VAL A 73 4.08 -2.62 -1.49
C VAL A 73 4.57 -2.08 -2.82
N MET A 74 5.55 -1.18 -2.77
CA MET A 74 6.07 -0.45 -3.90
C MET A 74 7.53 -0.81 -4.18
N GLY A 75 7.98 -0.62 -5.42
CA GLY A 75 9.39 -0.75 -5.80
C GLY A 75 9.56 -1.14 -7.26
N LEU A 76 10.79 -1.10 -7.74
CA LEU A 76 11.11 -1.45 -9.13
C LEU A 76 10.87 -2.94 -9.42
N SER A 77 10.87 -3.28 -10.71
CA SER A 77 10.84 -4.68 -11.14
C SER A 77 12.03 -5.43 -10.52
N GLY A 78 11.79 -6.66 -10.06
CA GLY A 78 12.82 -7.48 -9.40
C GLY A 78 13.09 -7.17 -7.92
N SER A 79 12.43 -6.17 -7.31
CA SER A 79 12.69 -5.83 -5.90
C SER A 79 12.12 -6.81 -4.85
N GLY A 80 11.34 -7.80 -5.27
CA GLY A 80 10.80 -8.85 -4.39
C GLY A 80 9.30 -8.77 -4.06
N LYS A 81 8.60 -7.71 -4.48
CA LYS A 81 7.19 -7.41 -4.12
C LYS A 81 6.22 -8.57 -4.32
N SER A 82 6.13 -9.10 -5.53
CA SER A 82 5.21 -10.21 -5.84
C SER A 82 5.62 -11.51 -5.14
N THR A 83 6.91 -11.67 -4.80
CA THR A 83 7.35 -12.80 -3.97
C THR A 83 6.87 -12.62 -2.54
N LEU A 84 7.01 -11.42 -1.97
CA LEU A 84 6.54 -11.09 -0.63
C LEU A 84 5.04 -11.37 -0.48
N VAL A 85 4.19 -10.84 -1.37
CA VAL A 85 2.73 -11.05 -1.27
C VAL A 85 2.32 -12.51 -1.46
N ARG A 86 3.02 -13.26 -2.32
CA ARG A 86 2.78 -14.70 -2.45
C ARG A 86 3.25 -15.50 -1.24
N CYS A 87 4.20 -15.00 -0.46
CA CYS A 87 4.54 -15.57 0.84
C CYS A 87 3.43 -15.37 1.87
N LEU A 88 2.72 -14.23 1.86
CA LEU A 88 1.62 -13.95 2.80
C LEU A 88 0.51 -15.01 2.78
N THR A 89 0.20 -15.56 1.61
CA THR A 89 -0.78 -16.66 1.43
C THR A 89 -0.13 -18.03 1.29
N ARG A 90 1.19 -18.11 1.47
CA ARG A 90 2.02 -19.30 1.31
C ARG A 90 1.87 -19.97 -0.06
N LEU A 91 1.55 -19.20 -1.10
CA LEU A 91 1.64 -19.65 -2.50
C LEU A 91 3.11 -19.91 -2.87
N ILE A 92 4.02 -19.14 -2.26
CA ILE A 92 5.45 -19.42 -2.22
C ILE A 92 5.82 -19.71 -0.77
N GLU A 93 6.55 -20.80 -0.54
CA GLU A 93 7.03 -21.18 0.80
C GLU A 93 8.14 -20.22 1.26
N PRO A 94 7.97 -19.52 2.40
CA PRO A 94 9.04 -18.73 3.00
C PRO A 94 10.24 -19.59 3.40
N THR A 95 11.44 -19.05 3.29
CA THR A 95 12.66 -19.70 3.77
C THR A 95 12.79 -19.57 5.29
N ALA A 96 12.58 -18.37 5.83
CA ALA A 96 12.62 -18.10 7.27
C ALA A 96 11.67 -16.96 7.67
N GLY A 97 11.55 -16.69 8.97
CA GLY A 97 10.66 -15.67 9.54
C GLY A 97 9.25 -16.17 9.81
N THR A 98 8.38 -15.29 10.29
CA THR A 98 7.03 -15.64 10.73
C THR A 98 6.00 -14.81 9.96
N ILE A 99 4.86 -15.42 9.62
CA ILE A 99 3.73 -14.75 9.00
C ILE A 99 2.48 -15.16 9.79
N CYS A 100 1.86 -14.20 10.45
CA CYS A 100 0.60 -14.40 11.14
C CYS A 100 -0.53 -13.69 10.40
N ILE A 101 -1.70 -14.34 10.32
CA ILE A 101 -2.95 -13.74 9.87
C ILE A 101 -4.01 -13.87 10.95
N ASP A 102 -4.56 -12.76 11.42
CA ASP A 102 -5.44 -12.71 12.61
C ASP A 102 -4.88 -13.51 13.82
N GLY A 103 -3.56 -13.43 14.02
CA GLY A 103 -2.85 -14.14 15.09
C GLY A 103 -2.52 -15.62 14.82
N GLU A 104 -2.94 -16.20 13.68
CA GLU A 104 -2.62 -17.58 13.32
C GLU A 104 -1.38 -17.67 12.42
N ASP A 105 -0.37 -18.45 12.82
CA ASP A 105 0.87 -18.65 12.04
C ASP A 105 0.60 -19.46 10.75
N VAL A 106 0.77 -18.80 9.61
CA VAL A 106 0.57 -19.35 8.27
C VAL A 106 1.59 -20.44 7.91
N ARG A 107 2.81 -20.38 8.46
CA ARG A 107 3.84 -21.40 8.23
C ARG A 107 3.53 -22.71 8.96
N ALA A 108 2.89 -22.61 10.12
CA ALA A 108 2.47 -23.76 10.92
C ALA A 108 1.20 -24.45 10.38
N MET A 109 0.40 -23.76 9.56
CA MET A 109 -0.81 -24.34 8.98
C MET A 109 -0.52 -25.60 8.14
N ASP A 110 -1.39 -26.60 8.29
CA ASP A 110 -1.38 -27.76 7.41
C ASP A 110 -2.04 -27.44 6.04
N LYS A 111 -2.03 -28.43 5.13
CA LYS A 111 -2.62 -28.28 3.79
C LYS A 111 -4.12 -27.99 3.83
N SER A 112 -4.85 -28.47 4.84
CA SER A 112 -6.29 -28.25 4.93
C SER A 112 -6.59 -26.83 5.38
N ARG A 113 -5.91 -26.38 6.43
CA ARG A 113 -6.06 -25.04 6.98
C ARG A 113 -5.63 -23.96 5.98
N LEU A 114 -4.55 -24.18 5.23
CA LEU A 114 -4.15 -23.30 4.13
C LEU A 114 -5.21 -23.19 3.03
N ARG A 115 -5.94 -24.27 2.73
CA ARG A 115 -7.04 -24.22 1.76
C ARG A 115 -8.20 -23.41 2.29
N GLU A 116 -8.55 -23.54 3.56
CA GLU A 116 -9.61 -22.73 4.20
C GLU A 116 -9.25 -21.24 4.17
N LEU A 117 -8.01 -20.89 4.52
CA LEU A 117 -7.50 -19.52 4.44
C LEU A 117 -7.68 -18.94 3.04
N ARG A 118 -7.28 -19.69 2.00
CA ARG A 118 -7.37 -19.24 0.59
C ARG A 118 -8.79 -19.26 0.02
N ARG A 119 -9.70 -20.01 0.65
CA ARG A 119 -11.10 -20.07 0.24
C ARG A 119 -11.92 -18.95 0.84
N HIS A 120 -11.64 -18.57 2.09
CA HIS A 120 -12.56 -17.70 2.85
C HIS A 120 -11.92 -16.41 3.37
N ARG A 121 -10.61 -16.38 3.66
CA ARG A 121 -9.99 -15.23 4.31
C ARG A 121 -9.25 -14.32 3.35
N ALA A 122 -8.51 -14.89 2.41
CA ALA A 122 -7.70 -14.13 1.47
C ALA A 122 -8.09 -14.43 0.03
N ALA A 123 -8.30 -13.39 -0.78
CA ALA A 123 -8.42 -13.52 -2.22
C ALA A 123 -7.34 -12.72 -2.94
N MET A 124 -6.85 -13.25 -4.06
CA MET A 124 -5.80 -12.63 -4.86
C MET A 124 -6.33 -12.20 -6.23
N VAL A 125 -5.99 -10.97 -6.61
CA VAL A 125 -6.19 -10.41 -7.94
C VAL A 125 -4.83 -10.31 -8.62
N PHE A 126 -4.68 -11.06 -9.72
CA PHE A 126 -3.40 -11.23 -10.41
C PHE A 126 -3.18 -10.17 -11.50
N GLN A 127 -1.91 -9.95 -11.85
CA GLN A 127 -1.45 -9.08 -12.93
C GLN A 127 -2.02 -9.48 -14.30
N HIS A 128 -1.94 -10.77 -14.62
CA HIS A 128 -2.68 -11.36 -15.73
C HIS A 128 -4.02 -11.83 -15.18
N PHE A 129 -5.12 -11.41 -15.79
CA PHE A 129 -6.51 -11.53 -15.31
C PHE A 129 -6.87 -12.89 -14.68
N GLY A 130 -6.17 -13.95 -15.07
CA GLY A 130 -6.29 -15.28 -14.48
C GLY A 130 -7.66 -15.90 -14.73
N LEU A 131 -8.37 -15.40 -15.74
CA LEU A 131 -9.71 -15.84 -16.08
C LEU A 131 -9.67 -17.19 -16.78
N LEU A 132 -10.69 -18.00 -16.54
CA LEU A 132 -10.90 -19.28 -17.19
C LEU A 132 -11.52 -19.03 -18.57
N PRO A 133 -10.78 -19.21 -19.68
CA PRO A 133 -11.22 -18.77 -21.02
C PRO A 133 -12.42 -19.56 -21.56
N HIS A 134 -12.63 -20.76 -21.04
CA HIS A 134 -13.74 -21.64 -21.41
C HIS A 134 -15.01 -21.39 -20.60
N ARG A 135 -14.97 -20.52 -19.58
CA ARG A 135 -16.11 -20.15 -18.74
C ARG A 135 -16.63 -18.75 -19.10
N THR A 136 -17.91 -18.52 -18.83
CA THR A 136 -18.54 -17.19 -18.98
C THR A 136 -18.04 -16.23 -17.90
N VAL A 137 -18.37 -14.93 -18.01
CA VAL A 137 -18.14 -13.94 -16.94
C VAL A 137 -18.77 -14.41 -15.64
N LEU A 138 -20.06 -14.79 -15.67
CA LEU A 138 -20.78 -15.24 -14.49
C LEU A 138 -20.14 -16.48 -13.86
N ASP A 139 -19.73 -17.45 -14.68
CA ASP A 139 -19.10 -18.68 -14.17
C ASP A 139 -17.65 -18.46 -13.70
N ASN A 140 -16.95 -17.43 -14.20
CA ASN A 140 -15.66 -16.99 -13.66
C ASN A 140 -15.84 -16.38 -12.27
N VAL A 141 -16.83 -15.49 -12.11
CA VAL A 141 -17.13 -14.84 -10.82
C VAL A 141 -17.61 -15.87 -9.80
N ALA A 142 -18.47 -16.80 -10.21
CA ALA A 142 -18.98 -17.87 -9.34
C ALA A 142 -17.95 -18.96 -9.01
N TYR A 143 -16.76 -18.95 -9.61
CA TYR A 143 -15.79 -20.04 -9.46
C TYR A 143 -15.32 -20.24 -8.02
N GLY A 144 -15.02 -19.17 -7.29
CA GLY A 144 -14.60 -19.28 -5.90
C GLY A 144 -15.68 -19.92 -5.01
N LEU A 145 -16.93 -19.51 -5.22
CA LEU A 145 -18.11 -20.04 -4.52
C LEU A 145 -18.37 -21.52 -4.86
N GLU A 146 -18.14 -21.92 -6.13
CA GLU A 146 -18.15 -23.33 -6.55
C GLU A 146 -17.15 -24.16 -5.75
N ILE A 147 -15.92 -23.66 -5.57
CA ILE A 147 -14.86 -24.33 -4.82
C ILE A 147 -15.15 -24.39 -3.32
N GLN A 148 -15.92 -23.43 -2.78
CA GLN A 148 -16.44 -23.46 -1.40
C GLN A 148 -17.61 -24.44 -1.22
N GLY A 149 -18.15 -25.02 -2.30
CA GLY A 149 -19.27 -25.97 -2.25
C GLY A 149 -20.66 -25.33 -2.26
N MET A 150 -20.76 -24.03 -2.54
CA MET A 150 -22.05 -23.33 -2.61
C MET A 150 -22.94 -23.86 -3.76
N GLY A 151 -24.24 -23.97 -3.50
CA GLY A 151 -25.21 -24.48 -4.46
C GLY A 151 -25.27 -23.66 -5.75
N LYS A 152 -25.56 -24.31 -6.88
CA LYS A 152 -25.49 -23.69 -8.22
C LYS A 152 -26.39 -22.46 -8.38
N ALA A 153 -27.59 -22.48 -7.80
CA ALA A 153 -28.52 -21.35 -7.87
C ALA A 153 -28.02 -20.18 -7.02
N GLU A 154 -27.67 -20.44 -5.76
CA GLU A 154 -27.17 -19.46 -4.80
C GLU A 154 -25.89 -18.78 -5.30
N ARG A 155 -24.89 -19.56 -5.73
CA ARG A 155 -23.62 -19.00 -6.21
C ARG A 155 -23.78 -18.14 -7.47
N ARG A 156 -24.78 -18.43 -8.31
CA ARG A 156 -25.06 -17.63 -9.52
C ARG A 156 -25.81 -16.35 -9.19
N ALA A 157 -26.73 -16.39 -8.24
CA ALA A 157 -27.36 -15.18 -7.71
C ALA A 157 -26.30 -14.24 -7.11
N ARG A 158 -25.44 -14.76 -6.24
CA ARG A 158 -24.35 -13.99 -5.64
C ARG A 158 -23.36 -13.46 -6.67
N ALA A 159 -22.97 -14.27 -7.66
CA ALA A 159 -22.10 -13.82 -8.73
C ALA A 159 -22.74 -12.71 -9.58
N ALA A 160 -24.05 -12.77 -9.84
CA ALA A 160 -24.76 -11.74 -10.59
C ALA A 160 -24.79 -10.40 -9.84
N GLU A 161 -25.05 -10.40 -8.53
CA GLU A 161 -24.99 -9.19 -7.69
C GLU A 161 -23.63 -8.48 -7.82
N VAL A 162 -22.55 -9.27 -7.77
CA VAL A 162 -21.18 -8.74 -7.82
C VAL A 162 -20.82 -8.28 -9.24
N VAL A 163 -21.29 -8.96 -10.27
CA VAL A 163 -21.15 -8.53 -11.68
C VAL A 163 -21.80 -7.16 -11.89
N THR A 164 -23.02 -6.95 -11.38
CA THR A 164 -23.67 -5.64 -11.41
C THR A 164 -22.88 -4.60 -10.62
N LYS A 165 -22.38 -4.96 -9.43
CA LYS A 165 -21.60 -4.04 -8.57
C LYS A 165 -20.36 -3.48 -9.28
N VAL A 166 -19.64 -4.31 -10.03
CA VAL A 166 -18.46 -3.89 -10.80
C VAL A 166 -18.80 -3.29 -12.17
N GLY A 167 -20.08 -3.07 -12.47
CA GLY A 167 -20.52 -2.44 -13.72
C GLY A 167 -20.33 -3.31 -14.97
N LEU A 168 -20.54 -4.62 -14.84
CA LEU A 168 -20.50 -5.60 -15.94
C LEU A 168 -21.89 -6.18 -16.28
N GLU A 169 -22.95 -5.49 -15.88
CA GLU A 169 -24.33 -5.87 -16.19
C GLU A 169 -24.55 -6.06 -17.70
N GLY A 170 -25.23 -7.15 -18.07
CA GLY A 170 -25.47 -7.53 -19.47
C GLY A 170 -24.29 -8.25 -20.16
N MET A 171 -23.19 -8.48 -19.43
CA MET A 171 -22.02 -9.22 -19.94
C MET A 171 -21.86 -10.61 -19.34
N GLU A 172 -22.81 -11.07 -18.52
CA GLU A 172 -22.76 -12.30 -17.72
C GLU A 172 -22.43 -13.53 -18.56
N GLN A 173 -22.99 -13.60 -19.77
CA GLN A 173 -22.87 -14.74 -20.68
C GLN A 173 -21.69 -14.64 -21.65
N ARG A 174 -20.96 -13.52 -21.67
CA ARG A 174 -19.78 -13.35 -22.51
C ARG A 174 -18.63 -14.20 -21.99
N LYS A 175 -17.73 -14.60 -22.87
CA LYS A 175 -16.44 -15.24 -22.53
C LYS A 175 -15.33 -14.19 -22.44
N PRO A 176 -14.23 -14.45 -21.71
CA PRO A 176 -13.12 -13.51 -21.57
C PRO A 176 -12.56 -12.96 -22.90
N SER A 177 -12.52 -13.77 -23.95
CA SER A 177 -12.06 -13.35 -25.28
C SER A 177 -12.93 -12.29 -25.97
N GLN A 178 -14.15 -12.05 -25.47
CA GLN A 178 -15.10 -11.06 -25.99
C GLN A 178 -15.08 -9.75 -25.19
N LEU A 179 -14.12 -9.61 -24.25
CA LEU A 179 -14.02 -8.50 -23.32
C LEU A 179 -12.74 -7.70 -23.56
N SER A 180 -12.80 -6.39 -23.34
CA SER A 180 -11.61 -5.54 -23.26
C SER A 180 -10.75 -5.90 -22.05
N GLY A 181 -9.48 -5.48 -22.02
CA GLY A 181 -8.59 -5.72 -20.88
C GLY A 181 -9.16 -5.18 -19.55
N GLY A 182 -9.74 -3.97 -19.57
CA GLY A 182 -10.42 -3.41 -18.41
C GLY A 182 -11.61 -4.24 -17.92
N GLN A 183 -12.43 -4.73 -18.86
CA GLN A 183 -13.54 -5.62 -18.52
C GLN A 183 -13.03 -6.94 -17.93
N GLN A 184 -11.98 -7.53 -18.48
CA GLN A 184 -11.37 -8.74 -17.92
C GLN A 184 -10.83 -8.50 -16.49
N GLN A 185 -10.23 -7.34 -16.22
CA GLN A 185 -9.81 -6.98 -14.86
C GLN A 185 -11.00 -6.86 -13.90
N ARG A 186 -12.10 -6.24 -14.32
CA ARG A 186 -13.34 -6.17 -13.53
C ARG A 186 -13.90 -7.55 -13.22
N VAL A 187 -13.82 -8.51 -14.15
CA VAL A 187 -14.20 -9.90 -13.87
C VAL A 187 -13.28 -10.52 -12.82
N GLY A 188 -11.97 -10.28 -12.90
CA GLY A 188 -11.00 -10.75 -11.91
C GLY A 188 -11.26 -10.19 -10.51
N LEU A 189 -11.57 -8.89 -10.41
CA LEU A 189 -11.98 -8.22 -9.19
C LEU A 189 -13.30 -8.77 -8.66
N ALA A 190 -14.33 -8.88 -9.51
CA ALA A 190 -15.63 -9.46 -9.14
C ALA A 190 -15.49 -10.88 -8.60
N ARG A 191 -14.65 -11.71 -9.21
CA ARG A 191 -14.36 -13.07 -8.72
C ARG A 191 -13.73 -13.05 -7.32
N ALA A 192 -12.83 -12.12 -7.05
CA ALA A 192 -12.22 -11.98 -5.73
C ALA A 192 -13.24 -11.47 -4.68
N LEU A 193 -14.12 -10.54 -5.06
CA LEU A 193 -15.16 -10.00 -4.18
C LEU A 193 -16.30 -10.99 -3.90
N ALA A 194 -16.62 -11.87 -4.86
CA ALA A 194 -17.75 -12.78 -4.74
C ALA A 194 -17.65 -13.74 -3.55
N VAL A 195 -16.43 -14.13 -3.18
CA VAL A 195 -16.17 -15.00 -2.00
C VAL A 195 -16.14 -14.25 -0.67
N ASP A 196 -16.39 -12.93 -0.68
CA ASP A 196 -16.44 -12.07 0.51
C ASP A 196 -15.19 -12.21 1.43
N PRO A 197 -13.97 -12.01 0.90
CA PRO A 197 -12.75 -12.27 1.65
C PRO A 197 -12.46 -11.15 2.65
N GLN A 198 -11.85 -11.50 3.78
CA GLN A 198 -11.41 -10.53 4.78
C GLN A 198 -10.26 -9.65 4.26
N VAL A 199 -9.39 -10.20 3.40
CA VAL A 199 -8.27 -9.48 2.81
C VAL A 199 -8.21 -9.69 1.29
N LEU A 200 -8.00 -8.59 0.58
CA LEU A 200 -7.74 -8.58 -0.85
C LEU A 200 -6.25 -8.30 -1.12
N LEU A 201 -5.64 -9.16 -1.92
CA LEU A 201 -4.24 -9.06 -2.34
C LEU A 201 -4.21 -8.72 -3.82
N PHE A 202 -3.61 -7.60 -4.19
CA PHE A 202 -3.50 -7.15 -5.56
C PHE A 202 -2.05 -7.20 -6.02
N ASP A 203 -1.77 -7.94 -7.09
CA ASP A 203 -0.43 -8.06 -7.67
C ASP A 203 -0.39 -7.33 -9.02
N GLU A 204 0.00 -6.05 -9.00
CA GLU A 204 0.07 -5.16 -10.16
C GLU A 204 -1.19 -5.18 -11.06
N PRO A 205 -2.40 -5.03 -10.49
CA PRO A 205 -3.66 -5.29 -11.20
C PRO A 205 -3.96 -4.28 -12.32
N PHE A 206 -3.23 -3.16 -12.39
CA PHE A 206 -3.46 -2.09 -13.35
C PHE A 206 -2.35 -1.92 -14.39
N SER A 207 -1.26 -2.70 -14.26
CA SER A 207 -0.07 -2.58 -15.10
C SER A 207 -0.36 -2.83 -16.59
N ALA A 208 -1.28 -3.75 -16.89
CA ALA A 208 -1.65 -4.13 -18.26
C ALA A 208 -2.79 -3.27 -18.86
N LEU A 209 -3.26 -2.24 -18.15
CA LEU A 209 -4.39 -1.41 -18.57
C LEU A 209 -3.93 -0.11 -19.20
N ASP A 210 -4.70 0.39 -20.17
CA ASP A 210 -4.52 1.74 -20.71
C ASP A 210 -4.82 2.83 -19.65
N PRO A 211 -4.32 4.07 -19.82
CA PRO A 211 -4.40 5.09 -18.77
C PRO A 211 -5.82 5.47 -18.32
N LEU A 212 -6.80 5.48 -19.23
CA LEU A 212 -8.18 5.83 -18.88
C LEU A 212 -8.84 4.71 -18.07
N ILE A 213 -8.75 3.48 -18.58
CA ILE A 213 -9.28 2.31 -17.89
C ILE A 213 -8.58 2.08 -16.55
N ARG A 214 -7.26 2.31 -16.48
CA ARG A 214 -6.50 2.27 -15.22
C ARG A 214 -7.10 3.22 -14.19
N ARG A 215 -7.35 4.48 -14.56
CA ARG A 215 -7.93 5.48 -13.66
C ARG A 215 -9.31 5.06 -13.17
N ASP A 216 -10.17 4.63 -14.08
CA ASP A 216 -11.53 4.16 -13.73
C ASP A 216 -11.48 2.98 -12.75
N MET A 217 -10.54 2.05 -12.96
CA MET A 217 -10.36 0.89 -12.06
C MET A 217 -9.80 1.28 -10.69
N GLN A 218 -8.91 2.25 -10.61
CA GLN A 218 -8.43 2.78 -9.34
C GLN A 218 -9.57 3.45 -8.55
N GLU A 219 -10.38 4.27 -9.23
CA GLU A 219 -11.54 4.94 -8.61
C GLU A 219 -12.55 3.91 -8.08
N GLU A 220 -12.75 2.82 -8.81
CA GLU A 220 -13.58 1.69 -8.37
C GLU A 220 -13.03 1.01 -7.11
N VAL A 221 -11.72 0.75 -7.03
CA VAL A 221 -11.10 0.16 -5.84
C VAL A 221 -11.19 1.10 -4.64
N VAL A 222 -10.97 2.42 -4.83
CA VAL A 222 -11.16 3.43 -3.77
C VAL A 222 -12.60 3.45 -3.28
N ARG A 223 -13.57 3.40 -4.20
CA ARG A 223 -14.99 3.33 -3.86
C ARG A 223 -15.31 2.10 -3.01
N LEU A 224 -14.87 0.92 -3.47
CA LEU A 224 -15.08 -0.34 -2.75
C LEU A 224 -14.42 -0.33 -1.36
N HIS A 225 -13.22 0.23 -1.26
CA HIS A 225 -12.54 0.38 0.02
C HIS A 225 -13.33 1.28 0.98
N ARG A 226 -13.82 2.43 0.52
CA ARG A 226 -14.64 3.36 1.32
C ARG A 226 -15.97 2.78 1.76
N GLU A 227 -16.63 2.01 0.89
CA GLU A 227 -17.94 1.41 1.18
C GLU A 227 -17.85 0.19 2.10
N GLU A 228 -16.80 -0.62 1.97
CA GLU A 228 -16.73 -1.94 2.63
C GLU A 228 -15.66 -2.03 3.74
N GLY A 229 -14.74 -1.07 3.82
CA GLY A 229 -13.69 -1.03 4.84
C GLY A 229 -12.78 -2.27 4.84
N ARG A 230 -12.61 -2.91 3.68
CA ARG A 230 -11.78 -4.12 3.56
C ARG A 230 -10.30 -3.80 3.64
N THR A 231 -9.56 -4.69 4.30
CA THR A 231 -8.10 -4.67 4.27
C THR A 231 -7.61 -5.04 2.87
N MET A 232 -6.70 -4.24 2.32
CA MET A 232 -6.13 -4.45 1.00
C MET A 232 -4.62 -4.40 1.07
N VAL A 233 -3.94 -5.36 0.44
CA VAL A 233 -2.49 -5.32 0.21
C VAL A 233 -2.27 -5.16 -1.28
N PHE A 234 -1.67 -4.05 -1.68
CA PHE A 234 -1.58 -3.63 -3.07
C PHE A 234 -0.14 -3.58 -3.55
N ILE A 235 0.20 -4.29 -4.62
CA ILE A 235 1.53 -4.20 -5.24
C ILE A 235 1.46 -3.32 -6.46
N THR A 236 2.37 -2.36 -6.54
CA THR A 236 2.56 -1.55 -7.76
C THR A 236 4.00 -1.11 -7.91
N HIS A 237 4.35 -0.72 -9.13
CA HIS A 237 5.59 -0.02 -9.44
C HIS A 237 5.34 1.47 -9.73
N ASP A 238 4.09 1.92 -9.82
CA ASP A 238 3.72 3.29 -10.15
C ASP A 238 3.42 4.09 -8.87
N LEU A 239 4.26 5.09 -8.60
CA LEU A 239 4.20 5.93 -7.41
C LEU A 239 2.87 6.69 -7.29
N SER A 240 2.30 7.12 -8.41
CA SER A 240 1.03 7.83 -8.40
C SER A 240 -0.11 6.95 -7.88
N GLU A 241 -0.07 5.65 -8.18
CA GLU A 241 -1.04 4.68 -7.66
C GLU A 241 -0.88 4.49 -6.15
N ALA A 242 0.36 4.34 -5.69
CA ALA A 242 0.64 4.16 -4.26
C ALA A 242 0.20 5.37 -3.44
N LEU A 243 0.47 6.59 -3.93
CA LEU A 243 0.09 7.83 -3.25
C LEU A 243 -1.42 8.06 -3.25
N LYS A 244 -2.13 7.62 -4.31
CA LYS A 244 -3.59 7.79 -4.42
C LYS A 244 -4.39 6.77 -3.62
N LEU A 245 -3.88 5.54 -3.50
CA LEU A 245 -4.60 4.41 -2.93
C LEU A 245 -4.17 4.07 -1.50
N GLY A 246 -2.90 4.26 -1.17
CA GLY A 246 -2.29 3.70 0.03
C GLY A 246 -2.41 4.56 1.27
N ASP A 247 -2.80 3.96 2.38
CA ASP A 247 -2.68 4.56 3.71
C ASP A 247 -1.23 4.49 4.20
N ARG A 248 -0.56 3.35 3.95
CA ARG A 248 0.87 3.15 4.18
C ARG A 248 1.52 2.51 2.97
N ILE A 249 2.77 2.89 2.72
CA ILE A 249 3.57 2.44 1.59
C ILE A 249 4.85 1.83 2.15
N ALA A 250 5.10 0.56 1.81
CA ALA A 250 6.36 -0.14 1.98
C ALA A 250 7.15 -0.07 0.66
N LEU A 251 8.17 0.78 0.60
CA LEU A 251 9.07 0.86 -0.54
C LEU A 251 10.13 -0.23 -0.42
N MET A 252 10.25 -1.07 -1.44
CA MET A 252 11.16 -2.21 -1.50
C MET A 252 12.25 -2.02 -2.54
N ARG A 253 13.48 -2.42 -2.16
CA ARG A 253 14.65 -2.51 -3.04
C ARG A 253 15.47 -3.73 -2.64
N ASP A 254 15.92 -4.49 -3.65
CA ASP A 254 16.86 -5.61 -3.44
C ASP A 254 16.38 -6.62 -2.38
N GLY A 255 15.07 -6.86 -2.31
CA GLY A 255 14.42 -7.76 -1.36
C GLY A 255 14.20 -7.19 0.06
N LYS A 256 14.64 -5.97 0.33
CA LYS A 256 14.50 -5.28 1.63
C LYS A 256 13.44 -4.17 1.53
N VAL A 257 12.77 -3.89 2.65
CA VAL A 257 11.99 -2.65 2.80
C VAL A 257 12.98 -1.54 3.15
N VAL A 258 13.07 -0.51 2.31
CA VAL A 258 13.96 0.65 2.52
C VAL A 258 13.27 1.77 3.30
N GLN A 259 11.96 1.92 3.15
CA GLN A 259 11.16 2.85 3.93
C GLN A 259 9.71 2.35 4.02
N LEU A 260 9.13 2.51 5.20
CA LEU A 260 7.72 2.23 5.47
C LEU A 260 7.12 3.48 6.12
N GLY A 261 6.04 4.01 5.56
CA GLY A 261 5.39 5.21 6.09
C GLY A 261 4.15 5.61 5.31
N THR A 262 3.52 6.70 5.71
CA THR A 262 2.39 7.30 4.98
C THR A 262 2.88 7.95 3.67
N PRO A 263 2.00 8.18 2.68
CA PRO A 263 2.34 8.95 1.47
C PRO A 263 3.08 10.26 1.77
N GLU A 264 2.64 11.00 2.79
CA GLU A 264 3.28 12.24 3.22
C GLU A 264 4.69 12.02 3.79
N GLU A 265 4.93 10.94 4.53
CA GLU A 265 6.27 10.62 5.04
C GLU A 265 7.24 10.20 3.93
N ILE A 266 6.75 9.41 2.96
CA ILE A 266 7.55 8.96 1.81
C ILE A 266 8.04 10.16 0.97
N VAL A 267 7.17 11.13 0.70
CA VAL A 267 7.49 12.32 -0.12
C VAL A 267 8.16 13.43 0.72
N GLY A 268 7.67 13.62 1.94
CA GLY A 268 8.05 14.71 2.83
C GLY A 268 9.36 14.48 3.58
N SER A 269 9.74 13.22 3.82
CA SER A 269 10.92 12.83 4.59
C SER A 269 11.54 11.52 4.04
N PRO A 270 12.10 11.53 2.81
CA PRO A 270 12.71 10.34 2.23
C PRO A 270 13.92 9.87 3.05
N ALA A 271 13.97 8.57 3.36
CA ALA A 271 14.94 7.97 4.27
C ALA A 271 16.37 7.95 3.72
N ASP A 272 16.53 7.78 2.40
CA ASP A 272 17.84 7.75 1.75
C ASP A 272 17.80 8.41 0.35
N GLY A 273 18.95 8.39 -0.33
CA GLY A 273 19.07 8.94 -1.68
C GLY A 273 18.25 8.18 -2.73
N TYR A 274 18.00 6.88 -2.54
CA TYR A 274 17.17 6.09 -3.45
C TYR A 274 15.70 6.48 -3.32
N VAL A 275 15.18 6.62 -2.10
CA VAL A 275 13.80 7.09 -1.89
C VAL A 275 13.64 8.50 -2.43
N ARG A 276 14.62 9.37 -2.19
CA ARG A 276 14.60 10.76 -2.69
C ARG A 276 14.57 10.83 -4.22
N GLU A 277 15.32 9.96 -4.90
CA GLU A 277 15.26 9.82 -6.35
C GLU A 277 13.87 9.36 -6.80
N PHE A 278 13.33 8.37 -6.11
CA PHE A 278 12.04 7.76 -6.46
C PHE A 278 10.87 8.74 -6.40
N VAL A 279 10.90 9.67 -5.44
CA VAL A 279 9.82 10.66 -5.23
C VAL A 279 10.07 12.02 -5.87
N ARG A 280 11.16 12.18 -6.65
CA ARG A 280 11.60 13.48 -7.17
C ARG A 280 10.51 14.22 -7.95
N ASP A 281 9.82 13.52 -8.83
CA ASP A 281 8.86 14.12 -9.77
C ASP A 281 7.42 14.13 -9.23
N VAL A 282 7.24 13.86 -7.94
CA VAL A 282 5.90 13.88 -7.32
C VAL A 282 5.46 15.32 -7.08
N PRO A 283 4.26 15.71 -7.54
CA PRO A 283 3.63 16.98 -7.17
C PRO A 283 3.34 17.01 -5.67
N ARG A 284 4.21 17.67 -4.89
CA ARG A 284 4.19 17.65 -3.43
C ARG A 284 2.88 18.19 -2.87
N GLU A 285 2.27 19.16 -3.52
CA GLU A 285 1.00 19.77 -3.11
C GLU A 285 -0.18 18.80 -3.10
N GLN A 286 -0.10 17.71 -3.86
CA GLN A 286 -1.16 16.70 -3.93
C GLN A 286 -1.04 15.66 -2.80
N VAL A 287 0.08 15.62 -2.09
CA VAL A 287 0.39 14.60 -1.06
C VAL A 287 0.57 15.24 0.32
N MET A 288 1.22 16.39 0.39
CA MET A 288 1.54 17.07 1.64
C MET A 288 0.27 17.64 2.27
N THR A 289 0.15 17.46 3.59
CA THR A 289 -1.00 17.96 4.34
C THR A 289 -0.80 19.41 4.76
N VAL A 290 -1.92 20.11 4.96
CA VAL A 290 -1.91 21.47 5.49
C VAL A 290 -1.29 21.53 6.87
N ARG A 291 -1.44 20.48 7.69
CA ARG A 291 -0.78 20.35 9.00
C ARG A 291 0.74 20.53 8.92
N ARG A 292 1.37 20.03 7.86
CA ARG A 292 2.83 20.14 7.68
C ARG A 292 3.24 21.47 7.06
N ALA A 293 2.35 22.10 6.30
CA ALA A 293 2.59 23.40 5.66
C ALA A 293 2.34 24.60 6.59
N MET A 294 1.46 24.46 7.59
CA MET A 294 1.01 25.57 8.42
C MET A 294 2.10 26.11 9.35
N LYS A 295 1.96 27.37 9.75
CA LYS A 295 2.68 27.95 10.89
C LYS A 295 1.78 27.97 12.13
N PRO A 296 2.32 27.72 13.33
CA PRO A 296 1.57 27.95 14.56
C PRO A 296 1.12 29.41 14.63
N GLY A 297 -0.12 29.64 15.05
CA GLY A 297 -0.69 30.97 15.17
C GLY A 297 -2.16 30.94 15.52
N ASP A 298 -2.65 32.02 16.10
CA ASP A 298 -4.07 32.19 16.42
C ASP A 298 -4.82 32.80 15.24
N CYS A 299 -5.95 32.20 14.94
CA CYS A 299 -6.90 32.79 14.01
C CYS A 299 -7.84 33.74 14.74
N ALA A 300 -7.98 34.96 14.23
CA ALA A 300 -8.85 35.96 14.82
C ALA A 300 -10.35 35.61 14.63
N GLY A 301 -11.02 35.10 15.67
CA GLY A 301 -12.49 35.08 15.82
C GLY A 301 -13.22 33.74 15.57
N PRO A 302 -14.48 33.56 15.99
CA PRO A 302 -15.17 32.26 16.08
C PRO A 302 -15.69 31.67 14.75
N THR A 303 -15.57 32.38 13.63
CA THR A 303 -15.94 31.90 12.29
C THR A 303 -14.88 32.31 11.30
N HIS A 304 -14.14 31.33 10.78
CA HIS A 304 -13.09 31.56 9.77
C HIS A 304 -13.64 31.23 8.39
N PRO A 305 -13.93 32.23 7.54
CA PRO A 305 -14.21 31.97 6.13
C PRO A 305 -12.99 31.27 5.52
N GLY A 306 -13.17 30.03 5.05
CA GLY A 306 -12.07 29.22 4.51
C GLY A 306 -11.26 28.45 5.56
N ALA A 307 -11.87 28.03 6.68
CA ALA A 307 -11.26 27.04 7.57
C ALA A 307 -10.94 25.74 6.82
N LEU A 308 -9.73 25.23 7.01
CA LEU A 308 -9.23 23.99 6.45
C LEU A 308 -9.04 22.97 7.57
N ALA A 309 -9.34 21.71 7.29
CA ALA A 309 -8.97 20.62 8.18
C ALA A 309 -7.46 20.35 8.04
N PRO A 310 -6.76 19.93 9.11
CA PRO A 310 -5.31 19.73 9.09
C PRO A 310 -4.84 18.62 8.12
N ASP A 311 -5.69 17.63 7.89
CA ASP A 311 -5.51 16.49 6.98
C ASP A 311 -5.83 16.84 5.51
N SER A 312 -6.38 18.03 5.24
CA SER A 312 -6.58 18.51 3.87
C SER A 312 -5.23 18.63 3.14
N VAL A 313 -5.22 18.33 1.85
CA VAL A 313 -4.01 18.47 1.02
C VAL A 313 -3.73 19.93 0.68
N VAL A 314 -2.45 20.26 0.49
CA VAL A 314 -1.99 21.60 0.14
C VAL A 314 -2.64 22.11 -1.16
N ALA A 315 -2.93 21.24 -2.13
CA ALA A 315 -3.63 21.60 -3.36
C ALA A 315 -5.01 22.23 -3.12
N ASP A 316 -5.75 21.78 -2.10
CA ASP A 316 -7.05 22.36 -1.76
C ASP A 316 -6.89 23.67 -0.98
N ALA A 317 -5.87 23.76 -0.13
CA ALA A 317 -5.52 25.00 0.54
C ALA A 317 -5.14 26.12 -0.44
N ILE A 318 -4.43 25.79 -1.53
CA ILE A 318 -4.12 26.74 -2.60
C ILE A 318 -5.38 27.36 -3.18
N LYS A 319 -6.43 26.56 -3.43
CA LYS A 319 -7.71 27.07 -3.97
C LYS A 319 -8.39 28.03 -2.99
N VAL A 320 -8.39 27.70 -1.69
CA VAL A 320 -9.02 28.52 -0.64
C VAL A 320 -8.28 29.84 -0.44
N VAL A 321 -6.95 29.79 -0.32
CA VAL A 321 -6.12 30.98 -0.11
C VAL A 321 -6.12 31.87 -1.36
N ALA A 322 -6.02 31.30 -2.56
CA ALA A 322 -6.09 32.07 -3.81
C ALA A 322 -7.46 32.69 -4.05
N GLY A 323 -8.55 31.99 -3.74
CA GLY A 323 -9.92 32.51 -3.92
C GLY A 323 -10.28 33.63 -2.93
N SER A 324 -9.77 33.54 -1.70
CA SER A 324 -10.03 34.54 -0.65
C SER A 324 -9.04 35.71 -0.62
N GLY A 325 -7.84 35.52 -1.19
CA GLY A 325 -6.73 36.48 -1.09
C GLY A 325 -6.20 36.68 0.34
N ARG A 326 -6.55 35.79 1.27
CA ARG A 326 -6.20 35.87 2.69
C ARG A 326 -5.65 34.53 3.19
N PRO A 327 -4.78 34.54 4.22
CA PRO A 327 -4.35 33.30 4.86
C PRO A 327 -5.55 32.49 5.38
N ALA A 328 -5.48 31.17 5.23
CA ALA A 328 -6.51 30.25 5.68
C ALA A 328 -6.18 29.69 7.07
N CYS A 329 -7.21 29.48 7.87
CA CYS A 329 -7.10 28.94 9.21
C CYS A 329 -7.16 27.42 9.19
N VAL A 330 -6.28 26.77 9.95
CA VAL A 330 -6.27 25.32 10.11
C VAL A 330 -6.95 24.98 11.42
N VAL A 331 -8.08 24.30 11.35
CA VAL A 331 -8.96 24.06 12.50
C VAL A 331 -9.22 22.57 12.66
N GLU A 332 -9.11 22.09 13.91
CA GLU A 332 -9.43 20.73 14.29
C GLU A 332 -10.28 20.77 15.57
N ASN A 333 -11.45 20.11 15.57
CA ASN A 333 -12.35 20.07 16.73
C ASN A 333 -12.71 21.47 17.30
N GLY A 334 -12.90 22.46 16.41
CA GLY A 334 -13.22 23.84 16.80
C GLY A 334 -12.06 24.64 17.38
N ARG A 335 -10.84 24.08 17.43
CA ARG A 335 -9.62 24.76 17.86
C ARG A 335 -8.75 25.11 16.67
N CYS A 336 -8.29 26.35 16.63
CA CYS A 336 -7.27 26.79 15.68
C CYS A 336 -5.92 26.13 16.03
N LEU A 337 -5.33 25.41 15.07
CA LEU A 337 -4.00 24.83 15.17
C LEU A 337 -2.93 25.75 14.57
N GLY A 338 -3.30 26.56 13.58
CA GLY A 338 -2.38 27.43 12.88
C GLY A 338 -3.00 28.11 11.68
N VAL A 339 -2.13 28.78 10.91
CA VAL A 339 -2.49 29.53 9.72
C VAL A 339 -1.62 29.06 8.56
N VAL A 340 -2.17 29.01 7.35
CA VAL A 340 -1.44 28.74 6.12
C VAL A 340 -1.61 29.90 5.14
N ASP A 341 -0.50 30.40 4.61
CA ASP A 341 -0.44 31.53 3.67
C ASP A 341 0.21 31.14 2.34
N HIS A 342 0.18 32.05 1.36
CA HIS A 342 0.74 31.82 0.04
C HIS A 342 2.22 31.42 0.07
N GLU A 343 3.02 32.02 0.95
CA GLU A 343 4.46 31.74 1.06
C GLU A 343 4.70 30.28 1.47
N ARG A 344 3.96 29.81 2.49
CA ARG A 344 4.04 28.42 2.96
C ARG A 344 3.57 27.44 1.90
N LEU A 345 2.46 27.72 1.22
CA LEU A 345 1.95 26.86 0.15
C LEU A 345 2.94 26.77 -1.03
N LEU A 346 3.52 27.90 -1.45
CA LEU A 346 4.53 27.93 -2.50
C LEU A 346 5.82 27.22 -2.09
N GLY A 347 6.23 27.31 -0.82
CA GLY A 347 7.38 26.57 -0.30
C GLY A 347 7.20 25.05 -0.43
N VAL A 348 5.99 24.54 -0.16
CA VAL A 348 5.66 23.12 -0.35
C VAL A 348 5.79 22.71 -1.82
N VAL A 349 5.21 23.50 -2.74
CA VAL A 349 5.27 23.25 -4.19
C VAL A 349 6.72 23.27 -4.68
N ALA A 350 7.51 24.24 -4.24
CA ALA A 350 8.91 24.39 -4.61
C ALA A 350 9.83 23.32 -3.97
N GLY A 351 9.32 22.53 -3.02
CA GLY A 351 10.11 21.57 -2.26
C GLY A 351 11.19 22.23 -1.40
N THR A 352 11.04 23.51 -1.07
CA THR A 352 11.94 24.21 -0.15
C THR A 352 11.58 23.82 1.28
N GLU A 353 12.60 23.63 2.13
CA GLU A 353 12.33 23.39 3.55
C GLU A 353 11.51 24.55 4.10
N LEU A 354 10.28 24.25 4.53
CA LEU A 354 9.44 25.17 5.29
C LEU A 354 10.21 25.54 6.54
N GLY A 355 10.89 26.69 6.50
CA GLY A 355 11.87 27.08 7.49
C GLY A 355 11.39 26.79 8.91
N ARG A 356 12.20 26.00 9.65
CA ARG A 356 12.25 26.09 11.10
C ARG A 356 12.34 27.58 11.41
N GLY A 357 11.39 28.09 12.18
CA GLY A 357 11.37 29.50 12.57
C GLY A 357 12.78 29.95 12.97
N VAL A 358 13.19 31.10 12.45
CA VAL A 358 14.43 31.77 12.81
C VAL A 358 14.46 31.94 14.32
N ALA A 359 15.10 31.00 15.01
CA ALA A 359 15.59 31.22 16.37
C ALA A 359 16.83 32.10 16.22
N GLY A 360 16.80 33.24 16.91
CA GLY A 360 17.64 34.40 16.64
C GLY A 360 19.12 34.08 16.45
N THR A 361 19.66 34.52 15.32
CA THR A 361 21.10 34.73 15.17
C THR A 361 21.44 35.99 15.97
N GLU A 362 21.81 35.80 17.23
CA GLU A 362 22.47 36.84 18.02
C GLU A 362 23.72 37.32 17.29
N LEU A 363 23.78 38.64 17.15
CA LEU A 363 24.96 39.39 16.79
C LEU A 363 26.15 38.96 17.67
N ARG A 364 27.15 38.30 17.08
CA ARG A 364 28.52 38.38 17.60
C ARG A 364 29.30 39.41 16.78
N LYS A 365 29.31 40.63 17.31
CA LYS A 365 30.45 41.54 17.20
C LYS A 365 31.62 40.91 17.96
N GLU A 366 32.77 40.80 17.32
CA GLU A 366 34.13 40.81 17.88
C GLU A 366 35.04 40.92 16.64
N ALA A 367 35.59 42.08 16.29
CA ALA A 367 36.77 42.72 16.89
C ALA A 367 37.97 41.76 16.96
N VAL A 368 38.82 41.74 15.93
CA VAL A 368 40.16 42.37 15.83
C VAL A 368 40.57 42.39 14.37
#